data_AF-A0A941C6Z3-F1
#
_entry.id   AF-A0A941C6Z3-F1
#
_cell.length_a   1.000
_cell.length_b   1.000
_cell.length_c   1.000
_cell.angle_alpha   90.00
_cell.angle_beta   90.00
_cell.angle_gamma   90.00
#
_symmetry.space_group_name_H-M   'P 1'
#
loop_
_entity.id
_entity.type
_entity.pdbx_description
1 polymer ?
#
loop_
_entity_poly.entity_id
_entity_poly.type
_entity_poly.pdbx_seq_one_letter_code
_entity_poly.pdbx_strand_id
1 'polypeptide(L)'
;MAAIGDYPLPKFHFQVEWGDGFRIGFTEVSGLDFETEVIEYREGSNKKYNKTKQPGLTKYSNVTLKRGTFQGDFDFFTEWQKTYQFQEGNNTGSVYRRPVTIKLLDENHEPIITWVLENAWPSKVQSTDLKADANEVAIETMELVHEGLKIQEAN
;
A
#
# COMPACT_ATOMS: atom_id res chain seq x y z
N MET A 1 -4.19 23.50 9.93
CA MET A 1 -3.15 24.22 9.19
C MET A 1 -3.64 24.37 7.76
N ALA A 2 -3.47 25.54 7.13
CA ALA A 2 -3.80 25.71 5.72
C ALA A 2 -2.79 24.91 4.89
N ALA A 3 -3.24 24.24 3.82
CA ALA A 3 -2.36 23.55 2.91
C ALA A 3 -1.32 24.54 2.34
N ILE A 4 -0.06 24.13 2.32
CA ILE A 4 1.04 24.95 1.84
C ILE A 4 1.15 24.67 0.34
N GLY A 5 0.65 25.59 -0.51
CA GLY A 5 0.74 25.47 -1.97
C GLY A 5 -0.43 26.15 -2.70
N ASP A 6 -0.12 26.84 -3.79
CA ASP A 6 -1.13 27.50 -4.66
C ASP A 6 -1.90 26.51 -5.54
N TYR A 7 -1.39 25.28 -5.73
CA TYR A 7 -1.98 24.27 -6.59
C TYR A 7 -1.92 22.86 -5.98
N PRO A 8 -2.89 21.98 -6.28
CA PRO A 8 -2.83 20.57 -5.89
C PRO A 8 -1.64 19.84 -6.53
N LEU A 9 -1.02 18.95 -5.78
CA LEU A 9 0.14 18.18 -6.24
C LEU A 9 -0.24 17.16 -7.32
N PRO A 10 0.62 16.95 -8.34
CA PRO A 10 0.40 15.94 -9.35
C PRO A 10 0.54 14.52 -8.76
N LYS A 11 -0.45 13.66 -9.01
CA LYS A 11 -0.47 12.27 -8.53
C LYS A 11 0.46 11.30 -9.29
N PHE A 12 1.09 11.74 -10.38
CA PHE A 12 1.85 10.86 -11.28
C PHE A 12 3.31 10.70 -10.88
N HIS A 13 3.81 11.52 -9.95
CA HIS A 13 5.20 11.47 -9.52
C HIS A 13 5.30 10.88 -8.11
N PHE A 14 5.62 9.59 -8.04
CA PHE A 14 5.71 8.86 -6.78
C PHE A 14 6.81 7.80 -6.83
N GLN A 15 7.27 7.42 -5.65
CA GLN A 15 8.29 6.40 -5.46
C GLN A 15 7.83 5.38 -4.43
N VAL A 16 8.12 4.10 -4.67
CA VAL A 16 7.82 3.02 -3.72
C VAL A 16 9.12 2.35 -3.31
N GLU A 17 9.28 2.18 -2.00
CA GLU A 17 10.41 1.51 -1.37
C GLU A 17 9.89 0.33 -0.54
N TRP A 18 10.48 -0.84 -0.75
CA TRP A 18 10.15 -2.04 0.01
C TRP A 18 11.32 -2.44 0.91
N GLY A 19 11.15 -2.35 2.23
CA GLY A 19 12.22 -2.65 3.18
C GLY A 19 13.47 -1.77 2.98
N ASP A 20 14.66 -2.33 3.22
CA ASP A 20 15.93 -1.60 3.16
C ASP A 20 16.46 -1.45 1.72
N GLY A 21 15.94 -0.44 1.02
CA GLY A 21 16.55 0.07 -0.21
C GLY A 21 16.11 -0.58 -1.52
N PHE A 22 15.11 -1.48 -1.49
CA PHE A 22 14.55 -2.01 -2.72
C PHE A 22 13.58 -0.99 -3.34
N ARG A 23 14.11 -0.19 -4.27
CA ARG A 23 13.35 0.81 -5.03
C ARG A 23 12.75 0.14 -6.26
N ILE A 24 11.42 0.10 -6.31
CA ILE A 24 10.70 -0.47 -7.44
C ILE A 24 9.93 0.66 -8.14
N GLY A 25 10.14 0.77 -9.45
CA GLY A 25 9.30 1.63 -10.29
C GLY A 25 7.94 0.96 -10.50
N PHE A 26 6.88 1.58 -9.99
CA PHE A 26 5.50 1.18 -10.25
C PHE A 26 4.81 2.20 -11.15
N THR A 27 3.93 1.70 -12.00
CA THR A 27 3.08 2.49 -12.90
C THR A 27 1.81 2.97 -12.19
N GLU A 28 1.29 2.20 -11.23
CA GLU A 28 0.06 2.53 -10.51
C GLU A 28 0.12 1.99 -9.08
N VAL A 29 -0.39 2.79 -8.14
CA VAL A 29 -0.61 2.42 -6.73
C VAL A 29 -2.05 2.77 -6.37
N SER A 30 -2.78 1.82 -5.81
CA SER A 30 -4.17 1.99 -5.40
C SER A 30 -4.47 1.23 -4.11
N GLY A 31 -5.60 1.52 -3.46
CA GLY A 31 -6.01 0.85 -2.21
C GLY A 31 -5.39 1.42 -0.94
N LEU A 32 -4.93 2.69 -0.97
CA LEU A 32 -4.43 3.41 0.20
C LEU A 32 -5.58 4.01 1.03
N ASP A 33 -6.56 3.17 1.37
CA ASP A 33 -7.74 3.55 2.14
C ASP A 33 -7.83 2.75 3.45
N PHE A 34 -8.41 3.40 4.46
CA PHE A 34 -8.71 2.78 5.74
C PHE A 34 -10.08 3.25 6.21
N GLU A 35 -10.82 2.35 6.83
CA GLU A 35 -12.16 2.62 7.33
C GLU A 35 -12.25 2.23 8.81
N THR A 36 -12.64 3.16 9.67
CA THR A 36 -12.92 2.86 11.08
C THR A 36 -14.42 2.65 11.26
N GLU A 37 -14.81 1.44 11.66
CA GLU A 37 -16.21 1.12 11.92
C GLU A 37 -16.76 1.97 13.09
N VAL A 38 -18.02 2.40 13.00
CA VAL A 38 -18.65 3.22 14.04
C VAL A 38 -19.54 2.35 14.92
N ILE A 39 -19.18 2.23 16.19
CA ILE A 39 -20.00 1.55 17.19
C ILE A 39 -21.02 2.55 17.75
N GLU A 40 -22.30 2.28 17.53
CA GLU A 40 -23.38 3.09 18.09
C GLU A 40 -23.86 2.49 19.41
N TYR A 41 -23.71 3.25 20.50
CA TYR A 41 -24.17 2.86 21.83
C TYR A 41 -25.26 3.81 22.33
N ARG A 42 -26.31 3.23 22.93
CA ARG A 42 -27.36 3.98 23.61
C ARG A 42 -27.68 3.34 24.94
N GLU A 43 -27.40 4.08 26.01
CA GLU A 43 -27.81 3.71 27.35
C GLU A 43 -29.32 3.94 27.54
N GLY A 44 -30.01 3.00 28.20
CA GLY A 44 -31.48 3.05 28.39
C GLY A 44 -31.98 4.19 29.28
N SER A 45 -31.12 4.75 30.13
CA SER A 45 -31.41 5.86 31.06
C SER A 45 -31.05 7.24 30.49
N ASN A 46 -30.48 7.30 29.28
CA ASN A 46 -29.93 8.53 28.73
C ASN A 46 -31.05 9.54 28.38
N LYS A 47 -30.97 10.74 28.97
CA LYS A 47 -31.96 11.82 28.79
C LYS A 47 -31.99 12.40 27.38
N LYS A 48 -30.96 12.17 26.57
CA LYS A 48 -30.93 12.62 25.17
C LYS A 48 -31.30 11.47 24.24
N TYR A 49 -32.21 11.72 23.29
CA TYR A 49 -32.71 10.75 22.31
C TYR A 49 -31.77 10.53 21.11
N ASN A 50 -30.46 10.54 21.33
CA ASN A 50 -29.46 10.29 20.30
C ASN A 50 -28.48 9.20 20.74
N LYS A 51 -27.97 8.43 19.78
CA LYS A 51 -26.94 7.41 20.03
C LYS A 51 -25.58 8.08 20.15
N THR A 52 -24.76 7.61 21.08
CA THR A 52 -23.34 7.98 21.16
C THR A 52 -22.58 7.14 20.14
N LYS A 53 -21.66 7.77 19.41
CA LYS A 53 -20.82 7.11 18.42
C LYS A 53 -19.42 6.93 19.01
N GLN A 54 -18.91 5.71 18.97
CA GLN A 54 -17.55 5.37 19.39
C GLN A 54 -16.78 4.80 18.19
N PRO A 55 -15.49 5.13 18.03
CA PRO A 55 -14.66 4.48 17.02
C PRO A 55 -14.46 3.01 17.40
N GLY A 56 -14.74 2.12 16.45
CA GLY A 56 -14.55 0.68 16.54
C GLY A 56 -13.22 0.23 15.93
N LEU A 57 -13.22 -0.93 15.30
CA LEU A 57 -12.03 -1.49 14.65
C LEU A 57 -11.75 -0.77 13.32
N THR A 58 -10.48 -0.48 13.06
CA THR A 58 -10.03 0.03 11.76
C THR A 58 -9.73 -1.13 10.83
N LYS A 59 -10.36 -1.13 9.67
CA LYS A 59 -10.10 -2.02 8.55
C LYS A 59 -9.15 -1.31 7.59
N TYR A 60 -8.14 -2.05 7.14
CA TYR A 60 -7.21 -1.61 6.12
C TYR A 60 -7.50 -2.37 4.84
N SER A 61 -7.65 -1.64 3.73
CA SER A 61 -7.84 -2.23 2.41
C SER A 61 -6.52 -2.74 1.85
N ASN A 62 -6.58 -3.70 0.93
CA ASN A 62 -5.37 -4.21 0.28
C ASN A 62 -4.83 -3.17 -0.71
N VAL A 63 -3.51 -3.00 -0.73
CA VAL A 63 -2.84 -2.08 -1.65
C VAL A 63 -2.49 -2.83 -2.93
N THR A 64 -2.94 -2.34 -4.08
CA THR A 64 -2.61 -2.92 -5.38
C THR A 64 -1.55 -2.08 -6.07
N LEU A 65 -0.46 -2.73 -6.45
CA LEU A 65 0.68 -2.15 -7.16
C LEU A 65 0.76 -2.74 -8.57
N LYS A 66 0.87 -1.89 -9.59
CA LYS A 66 1.08 -2.31 -10.98
C LYS A 66 2.41 -1.80 -11.49
N ARG A 67 3.11 -2.62 -12.26
CA ARG A 67 4.45 -2.33 -12.77
C ARG A 67 4.64 -2.89 -14.17
N GLY A 68 5.44 -2.23 -15.00
CA GLY A 68 5.92 -2.81 -16.26
C GLY A 68 6.98 -3.90 -16.05
N THR A 69 6.93 -4.99 -16.82
CA THR A 69 7.95 -6.04 -16.79
C THR A 69 9.27 -5.52 -17.39
N PHE A 70 10.38 -5.69 -16.67
CA PHE A 70 11.72 -5.33 -17.14
C PHE A 70 12.62 -6.56 -17.25
N GLN A 71 13.50 -6.59 -18.25
CA GLN A 71 14.47 -7.67 -18.42
C GLN A 71 15.51 -7.64 -17.28
N GLY A 72 15.65 -8.75 -16.56
CA GLY A 72 16.63 -8.90 -15.48
C GLY A 72 16.12 -8.55 -14.08
N ASP A 73 14.90 -8.03 -13.95
CA ASP A 73 14.28 -7.72 -12.65
C ASP A 73 13.46 -8.90 -12.13
N PHE A 74 14.16 -9.99 -11.82
CA PHE A 74 13.58 -11.17 -11.17
C PHE A 74 13.47 -11.01 -9.66
N ASP A 75 14.05 -9.97 -9.09
CA ASP A 75 14.07 -9.72 -7.65
C ASP A 75 12.64 -9.55 -7.11
N PHE A 76 11.75 -8.91 -7.88
CA PHE A 76 10.33 -8.80 -7.57
C PHE A 76 9.66 -10.18 -7.38
N PHE A 77 9.86 -11.10 -8.33
CA PHE A 77 9.33 -12.45 -8.27
C PHE A 77 10.05 -13.32 -7.22
N THR A 78 11.34 -13.09 -7.03
CA THR A 78 12.16 -13.84 -6.06
C THR A 78 11.78 -13.49 -4.63
N GLU A 79 11.57 -12.21 -4.32
CA GLU A 79 11.06 -11.77 -3.01
C GLU A 79 9.61 -12.25 -2.78
N TRP A 80 8.78 -12.31 -3.82
CA TRP A 80 7.46 -12.94 -3.74
C TRP A 80 7.53 -14.44 -3.47
N GLN A 81 8.36 -15.19 -4.21
CA GLN A 81 8.52 -16.64 -4.04
C GLN A 81 9.00 -17.01 -2.64
N LYS A 82 9.86 -16.18 -2.03
CA LYS A 82 10.27 -16.34 -0.62
C LYS A 82 9.08 -16.19 0.35
N THR A 83 8.10 -15.35 0.02
CA THR A 83 6.87 -15.22 0.81
C THR A 83 5.99 -16.47 0.73
N TYR A 84 5.88 -17.13 -0.43
CA TYR A 84 5.14 -18.40 -0.54
C TYR A 84 5.73 -19.51 0.35
N GLN A 85 7.05 -19.58 0.47
CA GLN A 85 7.74 -20.55 1.34
C GLN A 85 7.43 -20.38 2.85
N PHE A 86 6.78 -19.29 3.25
CA PHE A 86 6.26 -19.09 4.60
C PHE A 86 5.24 -20.17 5.02
N GLN A 87 4.46 -20.71 4.08
CA GLN A 87 3.41 -21.70 4.38
C GLN A 87 3.95 -23.13 4.59
N GLU A 88 5.15 -23.46 4.09
CA GLU A 88 5.71 -24.82 4.09
C GLU A 88 6.67 -25.13 5.27
N GLY A 89 6.54 -24.43 6.41
CA GLY A 89 7.03 -24.97 7.69
C GLY A 89 8.43 -24.56 8.17
N ASN A 90 9.03 -23.49 7.63
CA ASN A 90 10.27 -22.93 8.18
C ASN A 90 9.97 -21.77 9.15
N ASN A 91 10.44 -21.90 10.40
CA ASN A 91 10.32 -21.00 11.57
C ASN A 91 10.78 -19.52 11.36
N THR A 92 10.26 -18.81 10.36
CA THR A 92 10.69 -17.44 10.01
C THR A 92 9.52 -16.54 9.57
N GLY A 93 8.36 -16.67 10.20
CA GLY A 93 7.19 -15.84 9.87
C GLY A 93 7.33 -14.34 10.07
N SER A 94 8.35 -13.92 10.82
CA SER A 94 8.63 -12.51 11.09
C SER A 94 9.60 -11.86 10.11
N VAL A 95 10.28 -12.64 9.24
CA VAL A 95 11.37 -12.14 8.38
C VAL A 95 10.85 -11.52 7.06
N TYR A 96 9.63 -11.86 6.67
CA TYR A 96 9.06 -11.49 5.35
C TYR A 96 8.05 -10.35 5.40
N ARG A 97 7.54 -10.00 6.59
CA ARG A 97 6.76 -8.78 6.79
C ARG A 97 7.73 -7.60 6.78
N ARG A 98 7.58 -6.69 5.83
CA ARG A 98 8.44 -5.52 5.73
C ARG A 98 7.60 -4.25 5.62
N PRO A 99 8.10 -3.12 6.14
CA PRO A 99 7.45 -1.85 5.88
C PRO A 99 7.58 -1.52 4.39
N VAL A 100 6.48 -1.08 3.78
CA VAL A 100 6.46 -0.55 2.41
C VAL A 100 6.17 0.93 2.49
N THR A 101 7.06 1.74 1.92
CA THR A 101 6.97 3.20 1.97
C THR A 101 6.68 3.74 0.59
N ILE A 102 5.57 4.46 0.46
CA ILE A 102 5.13 5.10 -0.78
C ILE A 102 5.27 6.61 -0.57
N LYS A 103 6.03 7.27 -1.42
CA LYS A 103 6.34 8.70 -1.34
C LYS A 103 5.76 9.41 -2.54
N LEU A 104 4.91 10.41 -2.32
CA LEU A 104 4.53 11.38 -3.34
C LEU A 104 5.63 12.43 -3.45
N LEU A 105 6.14 12.64 -4.66
CA LEU A 105 7.25 13.53 -4.93
C LEU A 105 6.77 14.85 -5.55
N ASP A 106 7.50 15.92 -5.29
CA ASP A 106 7.30 17.23 -5.91
C ASP A 106 8.00 17.34 -7.27
N GLU A 107 8.02 18.54 -7.86
CA GLU A 107 8.73 18.83 -9.11
C GLU A 107 10.26 18.72 -8.98
N ASN A 108 10.81 18.88 -7.77
CA ASN A 108 12.23 18.75 -7.45
C ASN A 108 12.64 17.32 -7.03
N HIS A 109 11.72 16.36 -7.10
CA HIS A 109 11.90 14.97 -6.65
C HIS A 109 12.04 14.82 -5.13
N GLU A 110 11.57 15.79 -4.36
CA GLU A 110 11.52 15.76 -2.91
C GLU A 110 10.20 15.13 -2.44
N PRO A 111 10.22 14.21 -1.45
CA PRO A 111 8.98 13.66 -0.91
C PRO A 111 8.19 14.75 -0.20
N ILE A 112 6.89 14.85 -0.45
CA ILE A 112 5.96 15.73 0.29
C ILE A 112 5.06 14.91 1.21
N ILE A 113 4.49 13.82 0.70
CA ILE A 113 3.61 12.95 1.46
C ILE A 113 4.16 11.53 1.42
N THR A 114 4.27 10.91 2.58
CA THR A 114 4.75 9.55 2.72
C THR A 114 3.69 8.68 3.38
N TRP A 115 3.28 7.61 2.70
CA TRP A 115 2.47 6.52 3.24
C TRP A 115 3.37 5.36 3.62
N VAL A 116 3.35 4.96 4.89
CA VAL A 116 4.09 3.81 5.41
C VAL A 116 3.10 2.70 5.74
N LEU A 117 3.18 1.60 5.00
CA LEU A 117 2.46 0.36 5.26
C LEU A 117 3.28 -0.47 6.25
N GLU A 118 2.69 -0.81 7.39
CA GLU A 118 3.34 -1.62 8.41
C GLU A 118 3.04 -3.10 8.21
N ASN A 119 4.07 -3.93 8.40
CA ASN A 119 3.99 -5.39 8.26
C ASN A 119 3.39 -5.85 6.92
N ALA A 120 3.72 -5.17 5.83
CA ALA A 120 3.18 -5.49 4.52
C ALA A 120 3.81 -6.77 3.94
N TRP A 121 2.99 -7.57 3.25
CA TRP A 121 3.42 -8.76 2.53
C TRP A 121 2.55 -8.99 1.28
N PRO A 122 3.08 -9.59 0.21
CA PRO A 122 2.34 -9.80 -1.02
C PRO A 122 1.44 -11.03 -0.92
N SER A 123 0.14 -10.83 -1.06
CA SER A 123 -0.84 -11.92 -1.04
C SER A 123 -1.04 -12.56 -2.41
N LYS A 124 -0.85 -11.79 -3.48
CA LYS A 124 -1.11 -12.21 -4.84
C LYS A 124 -0.23 -11.45 -5.83
N VAL A 125 0.37 -12.17 -6.77
CA VAL A 125 1.09 -11.60 -7.91
C VAL A 125 0.48 -12.19 -9.18
N GLN A 126 0.18 -11.32 -10.15
CA GLN A 126 -0.35 -11.67 -11.46
C GLN A 126 0.61 -11.16 -12.53
N SER A 127 1.10 -12.07 -13.35
CA SER A 127 1.86 -11.74 -14.54
C SER A 127 0.94 -11.19 -15.64
N THR A 128 1.54 -10.53 -16.63
CA THR A 128 0.80 -10.00 -17.78
C THR A 128 0.23 -11.12 -18.67
N ASP A 129 -0.88 -10.84 -19.36
CA ASP A 129 -1.42 -11.72 -20.40
C ASP A 129 -0.58 -11.58 -21.68
N LEU A 130 -0.02 -12.70 -22.16
CA LEU A 130 0.79 -12.71 -23.37
C LEU A 130 -0.10 -12.91 -24.60
N LYS A 131 -0.36 -11.84 -25.35
CA LYS A 131 -1.12 -11.86 -26.61
C LYS A 131 -0.25 -11.36 -27.76
N ALA A 132 -0.04 -12.20 -28.77
CA ALA A 132 0.82 -11.89 -29.91
C ALA A 132 0.28 -10.77 -30.83
N ASP A 133 -1.02 -10.47 -30.76
CA ASP A 133 -1.71 -9.45 -31.57
C ASP A 133 -2.05 -8.18 -30.78
N ALA A 134 -1.57 -8.06 -29.54
CA ALA A 134 -1.78 -6.88 -28.71
C ALA A 134 -0.56 -5.95 -28.76
N ASN A 135 -0.79 -4.64 -28.86
CA ASN A 135 0.26 -3.60 -28.85
C ASN A 135 0.29 -2.88 -27.51
N GLU A 136 0.55 -3.62 -26.44
CA GLU A 136 0.54 -3.13 -25.06
C GLU A 136 1.81 -3.55 -24.32
N VAL A 137 2.21 -2.78 -23.31
CA VAL A 137 3.37 -3.12 -22.47
C VAL A 137 2.96 -4.22 -21.50
N ALA A 138 3.87 -5.17 -21.25
CA ALA A 138 3.72 -6.18 -20.22
C ALA A 138 3.58 -5.53 -18.84
N ILE A 139 2.40 -5.63 -18.22
CA ILE A 139 2.12 -5.12 -16.86
C ILE A 139 1.90 -6.28 -15.90
N GLU A 140 2.67 -6.28 -14.82
CA GLU A 140 2.53 -7.13 -13.65
C GLU A 140 1.72 -6.41 -12.58
N THR A 141 0.87 -7.16 -11.89
CA THR A 141 0.04 -6.64 -10.79
C THR A 141 0.34 -7.42 -9.51
N MET A 142 0.46 -6.72 -8.40
CA MET A 142 0.67 -7.32 -7.08
C MET A 142 -0.26 -6.69 -6.06
N GLU A 143 -0.89 -7.55 -5.26
CA GLU A 143 -1.72 -7.16 -4.13
C GLU A 143 -0.92 -7.34 -2.83
N LEU A 144 -0.90 -6.28 -2.02
CA LEU A 144 -0.28 -6.20 -0.72
C LEU A 144 -1.32 -6.15 0.37
N VAL A 145 -1.09 -6.94 1.40
CA VAL A 145 -1.85 -6.91 2.66
C VAL A 145 -0.95 -6.29 3.71
N HIS A 146 -1.50 -5.39 4.51
CA HIS A 146 -0.77 -4.70 5.56
C HIS A 146 -1.62 -4.62 6.84
N GLU A 147 -0.96 -4.45 7.98
CA GLU A 147 -1.61 -4.42 9.30
C GLU A 147 -1.74 -2.99 9.85
N GLY A 148 -1.13 -2.01 9.18
CA GLY A 148 -1.20 -0.59 9.54
C GLY A 148 -0.87 0.32 8.37
N LEU A 149 -1.47 1.51 8.35
CA LEU A 149 -1.17 2.59 7.41
C LEU A 149 -0.89 3.87 8.19
N LYS A 150 0.33 4.40 8.05
CA LYS A 150 0.74 5.69 8.63
C LYS A 150 0.93 6.69 7.52
N ILE A 151 0.32 7.86 7.66
CA ILE A 151 0.50 8.98 6.74
C ILE A 151 1.37 10.01 7.44
N GLN A 152 2.47 10.40 6.80
CA GLN A 152 3.44 11.36 7.30
C GLN A 152 3.63 12.45 6.24
N GLU A 153 3.63 13.70 6.69
CA GLU A 153 4.11 14.82 5.88
C GLU A 153 5.64 14.82 5.95
N ALA A 154 6.31 15.01 4.82
CA ALA A 154 7.74 15.20 4.81
C ALA A 154 8.05 16.58 5.38
N ASN A 155 8.91 16.62 6.40
CA ASN A 155 9.37 17.86 7.05
C ASN A 155 10.32 18.65 6.15
#